data_AF-A0A1S2MD59-F1
#
_entry.id   AF-A0A1S2MD59-F1
#
_cell.length_a   1.000
_cell.length_b   1.000
_cell.length_c   1.000
_cell.angle_alpha   90.00
_cell.angle_beta   90.00
_cell.angle_gamma   90.00
#
_symmetry.space_group_name_H-M   'P 1'
#
loop_
_entity.id
_entity.type
_entity.pdbx_description
1 polymer ?
#
loop_
_entity_poly.entity_id
_entity_poly.type
_entity_poly.pdbx_seq_one_letter_code
_entity_poly.pdbx_strand_id
1 'polypeptide(L)'
;MNIVGGDFGRRNVKIFTGQKMFHFSSVVGEARERNLDNGYVRGDLEVQFEGEKYYVGDLAERESDFRRYMMTKHKHHDDTKLLALTALHQAGVTEVRLITGLPVNSHKEENKKKLKQLLQDRHEITVNGEKKTIIIMSVDITVEGGLPFGANPRMD
;
A
#
# COMPACT_ATOMS: atom_id res chain seq x y z
N MET A 1 -10.87 -15.95 -5.19
CA MET A 1 -9.54 -15.47 -5.59
C MET A 1 -9.65 -14.02 -6.04
N ASN A 2 -9.07 -13.07 -5.32
CA ASN A 2 -9.22 -11.65 -5.65
C ASN A 2 -8.09 -11.16 -6.57
N ILE A 3 -8.45 -10.46 -7.64
CA ILE A 3 -7.50 -9.67 -8.44
C ILE A 3 -7.65 -8.23 -7.98
N VAL A 4 -6.56 -7.61 -7.53
CA VAL A 4 -6.59 -6.23 -7.03
C VAL A 4 -5.65 -5.39 -7.88
N GLY A 5 -6.16 -4.28 -8.40
CA GLY A 5 -5.36 -3.23 -9.00
C GLY A 5 -4.88 -2.26 -7.93
N GLY A 6 -3.58 -1.99 -7.85
CA GLY A 6 -2.98 -1.09 -6.89
C GLY A 6 -2.07 -0.05 -7.54
N ASP A 7 -2.31 1.22 -7.26
CA ASP A 7 -1.41 2.33 -7.55
C ASP A 7 -0.81 2.85 -6.25
N PHE A 8 0.45 2.48 -6.00
CA PHE A 8 1.23 2.94 -4.86
C PHE A 8 2.05 4.16 -5.32
N GLY A 9 1.31 5.24 -5.62
CA GLY A 9 1.87 6.48 -6.14
C GLY A 9 2.58 7.28 -5.05
N ARG A 10 3.33 8.31 -5.46
CA ARG A 10 4.09 9.16 -4.52
C ARG A 10 3.22 10.05 -3.64
N ARG A 11 2.02 10.39 -4.12
CA ARG A 11 1.10 11.31 -3.44
C ARG A 11 -0.05 10.57 -2.75
N ASN A 12 -0.61 9.58 -3.43
CA ASN A 12 -1.73 8.79 -2.91
C ASN A 12 -1.50 7.32 -3.23
N VAL A 13 -1.93 6.49 -2.30
CA VAL A 13 -2.16 5.06 -2.49
C VAL A 13 -3.59 4.87 -2.94
N LYS A 14 -3.81 4.02 -3.95
CA LYS A 14 -5.15 3.64 -4.40
C LYS A 14 -5.18 2.15 -4.67
N ILE A 15 -6.24 1.48 -4.24
CA ILE A 15 -6.50 0.10 -4.64
C ILE A 15 -7.94 -0.06 -5.10
N PHE A 16 -8.14 -0.98 -6.04
CA PHE A 16 -9.44 -1.35 -6.58
C PHE A 16 -9.60 -2.86 -6.53
N THR A 17 -10.64 -3.33 -5.84
CA THR A 17 -10.91 -4.76 -5.63
C THR A 17 -11.92 -5.35 -6.64
N GLY A 18 -12.27 -4.61 -7.69
CA GLY A 18 -13.38 -4.94 -8.58
C GLY A 18 -14.74 -4.40 -8.09
N GLN A 19 -14.89 -4.20 -6.77
CA GLN A 19 -16.14 -3.70 -6.16
C GLN A 19 -15.96 -2.37 -5.45
N LYS A 20 -14.83 -2.19 -4.77
CA LYS A 20 -14.57 -1.01 -3.93
C LYS A 20 -13.23 -0.39 -4.31
N MET A 21 -13.18 0.93 -4.19
CA MET A 21 -11.95 1.70 -4.25
C MET A 21 -11.60 2.18 -2.84
N PHE A 22 -10.35 1.97 -2.43
CA PHE A 22 -9.78 2.53 -1.21
C PHE A 22 -8.59 3.41 -1.58
N HIS A 23 -8.43 4.55 -0.89
CA HIS A 23 -7.31 5.44 -1.09
C HIS A 23 -6.95 6.21 0.18
N PHE A 24 -5.69 6.62 0.28
CA PHE A 24 -5.16 7.48 1.34
C PHE A 24 -3.84 8.12 0.89
N SER A 25 -3.40 9.16 1.60
CA SER A 25 -2.16 9.90 1.31
C SER A 25 -0.92 9.00 1.49
N SER A 26 0.06 9.08 0.58
CA SER A 26 1.28 8.25 0.62
C SER A 26 2.34 8.80 1.58
N VAL A 27 1.92 9.09 2.82
CA VAL A 27 2.76 9.63 3.88
C VAL A 27 2.92 8.58 4.96
N VAL A 28 4.17 8.35 5.36
CA VAL A 28 4.53 7.45 6.46
C VAL A 28 5.31 8.27 7.48
N GLY A 29 4.98 8.13 8.75
CA GLY A 29 5.72 8.70 9.85
C GLY A 29 5.88 7.70 10.99
N GLU A 30 6.88 7.92 11.83
CA GLU A 30 7.07 7.10 13.02
C GLU A 30 5.89 7.35 13.98
N ALA A 31 5.33 6.26 14.52
CA ALA A 31 4.31 6.37 15.55
C ALA A 31 4.99 6.64 16.90
N ARG A 32 4.44 7.59 17.64
CA ARG A 32 4.88 7.91 19.01
C ARG A 32 3.74 7.67 20.00
N GLU A 33 4.09 7.55 21.27
CA GLU A 33 3.07 7.50 22.31
C GLU A 33 2.37 8.86 22.41
N ARG A 34 1.04 8.87 22.34
CA ARG A 34 0.26 10.11 22.44
C ARG A 34 -0.08 10.37 23.90
N ASN A 35 0.37 11.52 24.43
CA ASN A 35 0.07 11.95 25.79
C ASN A 35 -1.36 12.49 25.97
N LEU A 36 -2.04 12.83 24.87
CA LEU A 36 -3.42 13.29 24.84
C LEU A 36 -4.19 12.44 23.81
N ASP A 37 -5.07 11.58 24.30
CA ASP A 37 -5.95 10.77 23.45
C ASP A 37 -7.22 11.57 23.13
N ASN A 38 -7.15 12.41 22.09
CA ASN A 38 -8.32 13.10 21.54
C ASN A 38 -9.21 12.16 20.70
N GLY A 39 -8.96 10.84 20.75
CA GLY A 39 -9.62 9.84 19.94
C GLY A 39 -9.08 9.80 18.51
N TYR A 40 -9.33 8.66 17.85
CA TYR A 40 -9.04 8.50 16.42
C TYR A 40 -10.14 9.16 15.59
N VAL A 41 -9.72 9.90 14.57
CA VAL A 41 -10.62 10.36 13.52
C VAL A 41 -10.84 9.21 12.54
N ARG A 42 -12.05 9.10 11.97
CA ARG A 42 -12.35 8.10 10.94
C ARG A 42 -11.36 8.26 9.77
N GLY A 43 -10.63 7.19 9.47
CA GLY A 43 -9.61 7.19 8.41
C GLY A 43 -8.18 7.35 8.92
N ASP A 44 -7.98 7.59 10.22
CA ASP A 44 -6.65 7.50 10.83
C ASP A 44 -6.11 6.06 10.72
N LEU A 45 -4.83 5.94 10.35
CA LEU A 45 -4.16 4.66 10.12
C LEU A 45 -2.93 4.54 11.01
N GLU A 46 -3.05 3.78 12.10
CA GLU A 46 -1.93 3.27 12.86
C GLU A 46 -1.58 1.86 12.40
N VAL A 47 -0.31 1.65 12.06
CA VAL A 47 0.16 0.42 11.45
C VAL A 47 1.30 -0.15 12.27
N GLN A 48 1.24 -1.44 12.60
CA GLN A 48 2.38 -2.19 13.11
C GLN A 48 2.83 -3.19 12.07
N PHE A 49 4.11 -3.11 11.70
CA PHE A 49 4.70 -3.94 10.65
C PHE A 49 6.19 -4.18 10.94
N GLU A 50 6.63 -5.43 10.85
CA GLU A 50 8.02 -5.83 11.08
C GLU A 50 8.60 -5.37 12.44
N GLY A 51 7.74 -5.34 13.48
CA GLY A 51 8.12 -4.96 14.85
C GLY A 51 7.99 -3.45 15.15
N GLU A 52 7.90 -2.63 14.11
CA GLU A 52 7.83 -1.17 14.20
C GLU A 52 6.39 -0.65 14.13
N LYS A 53 6.15 0.56 14.67
CA LYS A 53 4.87 1.25 14.62
C LYS A 53 4.95 2.51 13.76
N TYR A 54 3.93 2.72 12.94
CA TYR A 54 3.86 3.80 11.96
C TYR A 54 2.51 4.51 12.02
N TYR A 55 2.53 5.81 11.78
CA TYR A 55 1.38 6.56 11.31
C TYR A 55 1.39 6.59 9.79
N VAL A 56 0.23 6.41 9.19
CA VAL A 56 0.06 6.39 7.73
C VAL A 56 -1.04 7.37 7.29
N GLY A 57 -0.84 7.99 6.13
CA GLY A 57 -1.81 8.91 5.53
C GLY A 57 -2.00 10.17 6.35
N ASP A 58 -3.25 10.61 6.46
CA ASP A 58 -3.61 11.89 7.09
C ASP A 58 -3.22 11.93 8.59
N LEU A 59 -3.17 10.77 9.25
CA LEU A 59 -2.65 10.66 10.62
C LEU A 59 -1.15 11.01 10.68
N ALA A 60 -0.36 10.51 9.72
CA ALA A 60 1.06 10.84 9.64
C ALA A 60 1.27 12.33 9.33
N GLU A 61 0.44 12.90 8.46
CA GLU A 61 0.50 14.33 8.16
C GLU A 61 0.23 15.19 9.39
N ARG A 62 -0.73 14.78 10.23
CA ARG A 62 -1.13 15.53 11.41
C ARG A 62 -0.17 15.35 12.59
N GLU A 63 0.28 14.13 12.87
CA GLU A 63 0.86 13.77 14.17
C GLU A 63 2.38 13.50 14.16
N SER A 64 2.98 13.25 12.98
CA SER A 64 4.40 12.90 12.88
C SER A 64 5.30 14.13 12.76
N ASP A 65 6.30 14.21 13.64
CA ASP A 65 7.34 15.24 13.58
C ASP A 65 8.24 15.05 12.34
N PHE A 66 8.60 13.80 12.05
CA PHE A 66 9.36 13.41 10.87
C PHE A 66 8.47 12.65 9.88
N ARG A 67 8.09 13.35 8.81
CA ARG A 67 7.24 12.81 7.74
C ARG A 67 8.12 12.29 6.60
N ARG A 68 7.94 11.02 6.23
CA ARG A 68 8.51 10.43 5.03
C ARG A 68 7.44 10.39 3.96
N TYR A 69 7.57 11.28 2.99
CA TYR A 69 6.85 11.16 1.73
C TYR A 69 7.59 10.16 0.84
N MET A 70 6.87 9.44 -0.01
CA MET A 70 7.45 8.65 -1.10
C MET A 70 8.13 9.58 -2.15
N MET A 71 9.23 10.22 -1.79
CA MET A 71 9.90 11.27 -2.59
C MET A 71 11.15 10.75 -3.32
N THR A 72 11.68 9.58 -2.96
CA THR A 72 12.81 8.98 -3.66
C THR A 72 12.41 8.43 -5.03
N LYS A 73 13.35 8.47 -6.00
CA LYS A 73 13.12 8.05 -7.40
C LYS A 73 12.78 6.56 -7.56
N HIS A 74 12.91 5.76 -6.51
CA HIS A 74 12.75 4.30 -6.55
C HIS A 74 11.49 3.87 -5.78
N LYS A 75 10.54 3.20 -6.45
CA LYS A 75 9.39 2.52 -5.79
C LYS A 75 9.83 1.17 -5.17
N HIS A 76 11.03 1.11 -4.61
CA HIS A 76 11.67 -0.11 -4.09
C HIS A 76 12.08 0.05 -2.62
N HIS A 77 11.29 0.79 -1.85
CA HIS A 77 11.53 1.03 -0.44
C HIS A 77 10.49 0.30 0.40
N ASP A 78 10.84 0.03 1.66
CA ASP A 78 9.97 -0.63 2.65
C ASP A 78 8.64 0.12 2.82
N ASP A 79 8.62 1.44 2.64
CA ASP A 79 7.40 2.24 2.63
C ASP A 79 6.41 1.79 1.54
N THR A 80 6.86 1.37 0.35
CA THR A 80 5.97 0.84 -0.69
C THR A 80 5.30 -0.46 -0.25
N LYS A 81 6.03 -1.33 0.45
CA LYS A 81 5.50 -2.57 1.02
C LYS A 81 4.47 -2.26 2.12
N LEU A 82 4.84 -1.40 3.07
CA LEU A 82 3.97 -0.95 4.15
C LEU A 82 2.66 -0.39 3.60
N LEU A 83 2.75 0.59 2.69
CA LEU A 83 1.60 1.26 2.07
C LEU A 83 0.70 0.28 1.30
N ALA A 84 1.29 -0.66 0.56
CA ALA A 84 0.52 -1.67 -0.16
C ALA A 84 -0.26 -2.61 0.78
N LEU A 85 0.40 -3.08 1.84
CA LEU A 85 -0.21 -3.96 2.84
C LEU A 85 -1.28 -3.23 3.65
N THR A 86 -1.06 -1.97 4.03
CA THR A 86 -2.07 -1.15 4.70
C THR A 86 -3.31 -1.00 3.82
N ALA A 87 -3.14 -0.74 2.52
CA ALA A 87 -4.27 -0.64 1.60
C ALA A 87 -5.06 -1.96 1.52
N LEU A 88 -4.36 -3.09 1.28
CA LEU A 88 -4.98 -4.41 1.19
C LEU A 88 -5.72 -4.80 2.49
N HIS A 89 -5.15 -4.47 3.65
CA HIS A 89 -5.79 -4.65 4.95
C HIS A 89 -7.12 -3.88 5.04
N GLN A 90 -7.09 -2.59 4.70
CA GLN A 90 -8.28 -1.71 4.75
C GLN A 90 -9.37 -2.16 3.77
N ALA A 91 -9.00 -2.74 2.62
CA ALA A 91 -9.95 -3.35 1.70
C ALA A 91 -10.46 -4.73 2.15
N GLY A 92 -9.96 -5.29 3.26
CA GLY A 92 -10.36 -6.60 3.76
C GLY A 92 -9.89 -7.77 2.87
N VAL A 93 -8.79 -7.57 2.13
CA VAL A 93 -8.26 -8.59 1.21
C VAL A 93 -7.08 -9.33 1.86
N THR A 94 -7.23 -10.64 2.05
CA THR A 94 -6.21 -11.50 2.67
C THR A 94 -5.48 -12.42 1.69
N GLU A 95 -6.06 -12.73 0.53
CA GLU A 95 -5.42 -13.52 -0.52
C GLU A 95 -5.64 -12.86 -1.88
N VAL A 96 -4.54 -12.55 -2.59
CA VAL A 96 -4.60 -11.67 -3.76
C VAL A 96 -3.58 -12.00 -4.86
N ARG A 97 -4.00 -11.78 -6.11
CA ARG A 97 -3.09 -11.50 -7.24
C ARG A 97 -3.07 -9.99 -7.46
N LEU A 98 -1.92 -9.37 -7.24
CA LEU A 98 -1.77 -7.92 -7.24
C LEU A 98 -1.28 -7.43 -8.61
N ILE A 99 -2.02 -6.50 -9.20
CA ILE A 99 -1.60 -5.79 -10.42
C ILE A 99 -1.20 -4.38 -10.00
N THR A 100 0.03 -3.96 -10.31
CA THR A 100 0.51 -2.61 -9.98
C THR A 100 1.30 -1.98 -11.12
N GLY A 101 1.59 -0.69 -11.00
CA GLY A 101 2.26 0.12 -12.03
C GLY A 101 3.62 0.66 -11.59
N LEU A 102 4.58 0.67 -12.52
CA LEU A 102 5.81 1.46 -12.39
C LEU A 102 5.80 2.62 -13.41
N PRO A 103 6.36 3.79 -13.07
CA PRO A 103 6.53 4.87 -14.03
C PRO A 103 7.34 4.37 -15.23
N VAL A 104 7.06 4.88 -16.44
CA VAL A 104 7.76 4.48 -17.68
C VAL A 104 9.28 4.50 -17.51
N ASN A 105 9.82 5.57 -16.93
CA ASN A 105 11.26 5.74 -16.70
C ASN A 105 11.88 4.71 -15.74
N SER A 106 11.04 4.06 -14.92
CA SER A 106 11.41 3.03 -13.94
C SER A 106 11.00 1.64 -14.40
N HIS A 107 10.41 1.47 -15.59
CA HIS A 107 9.86 0.21 -16.10
C HIS A 107 10.94 -0.75 -16.66
N LYS A 108 12.13 -0.76 -16.06
CA LYS A 108 13.22 -1.70 -16.35
C LYS A 108 12.95 -3.04 -15.68
N GLU A 109 13.37 -4.15 -16.29
CA GLU A 109 13.16 -5.51 -15.77
C GLU A 109 13.71 -5.71 -14.35
N GLU A 110 14.84 -5.10 -14.03
CA GLU A 110 15.42 -5.15 -12.67
C GLU A 110 14.48 -4.56 -11.61
N ASN A 111 13.89 -3.40 -11.90
CA ASN A 111 12.96 -2.73 -11.01
C ASN A 111 11.66 -3.54 -10.86
N LYS A 112 11.18 -4.14 -11.96
CA LYS A 112 10.03 -5.05 -11.90
C LYS A 112 10.33 -6.21 -10.96
N LYS A 113 11.47 -6.88 -11.13
CA LYS A 113 11.88 -8.01 -10.29
C LYS A 113 11.98 -7.62 -8.82
N LYS A 114 12.60 -6.48 -8.51
CA LYS A 114 12.69 -5.94 -7.14
C LYS A 114 11.33 -5.72 -6.50
N LEU A 115 10.40 -5.09 -7.22
CA LEU A 115 9.05 -4.85 -6.69
C LEU A 115 8.26 -6.15 -6.49
N LYS A 116 8.40 -7.14 -7.40
CA LYS A 116 7.79 -8.45 -7.22
C LYS A 116 8.35 -9.14 -5.97
N GLN A 117 9.66 -9.15 -5.79
CA GLN A 117 10.30 -9.75 -4.62
C GLN A 117 9.92 -9.06 -3.31
N LEU A 118 9.72 -7.73 -3.34
CA LEU A 118 9.31 -6.96 -2.16
C LEU A 118 7.89 -7.31 -1.68
N LEU A 119 6.98 -7.55 -2.62
CA LEU A 119 5.55 -7.67 -2.34
C LEU A 119 5.04 -9.13 -2.36
N GLN A 120 5.58 -10.00 -3.20
CA GLN A 120 5.06 -11.34 -3.41
C GLN A 120 5.52 -12.29 -2.30
N ASP A 121 4.77 -12.34 -1.21
CA ASP A 121 4.99 -13.24 -0.09
C ASP A 121 3.74 -13.30 0.82
N ARG A 122 3.85 -14.03 1.92
CA ARG A 122 2.97 -13.95 3.08
C ARG A 122 3.47 -12.86 4.03
N HIS A 123 2.61 -11.89 4.32
CA HIS A 123 2.90 -10.77 5.21
C HIS A 123 1.93 -10.75 6.38
N GLU A 124 2.43 -10.31 7.53
CA GLU A 124 1.61 -10.07 8.72
C GLU A 124 1.64 -8.57 9.04
N ILE A 125 0.47 -7.97 9.18
CA ILE A 125 0.33 -6.53 9.44
C ILE A 125 -0.84 -6.29 10.39
N THR A 126 -0.66 -5.38 11.33
CA THR A 126 -1.73 -4.90 12.22
C THR A 126 -2.07 -3.48 11.83
N VAL A 127 -3.36 -3.18 11.60
CA VAL A 127 -3.83 -1.81 11.35
C VAL A 127 -4.95 -1.50 12.32
N ASN A 128 -4.82 -0.39 13.06
CA ASN A 128 -5.77 0.04 14.08
C ASN A 128 -6.14 -1.07 15.08
N GLY A 129 -5.14 -1.85 15.52
CA GLY A 129 -5.31 -2.97 16.45
C GLY A 129 -5.83 -4.27 15.81
N GLU A 130 -6.28 -4.26 14.56
CA GLU A 130 -6.72 -5.46 13.86
C GLU A 130 -5.56 -6.12 13.11
N LYS A 131 -5.21 -7.33 13.51
CA LYS A 131 -4.13 -8.12 12.89
C LYS A 131 -4.65 -8.95 11.71
N LYS A 132 -3.97 -8.89 10.56
CA LYS A 132 -4.27 -9.73 9.38
C LYS A 132 -3.01 -10.35 8.79
N THR A 133 -3.16 -11.56 8.27
CA THR A 133 -2.21 -12.17 7.34
C THR A 133 -2.67 -11.91 5.91
N ILE A 134 -1.79 -11.35 5.07
CA ILE A 134 -2.05 -11.07 3.66
C ILE A 134 -1.08 -11.91 2.83
N ILE A 135 -1.62 -12.72 1.92
CA ILE A 135 -0.87 -13.58 1.00
C ILE A 135 -0.98 -12.99 -0.40
N ILE A 136 0.14 -12.48 -0.91
CA ILE A 136 0.25 -11.97 -2.27
C ILE A 136 0.86 -13.08 -3.12
N MET A 137 0.01 -13.83 -3.84
CA MET A 137 0.44 -15.01 -4.59
C MET A 137 1.26 -14.64 -5.84
N SER A 138 0.89 -13.55 -6.50
CA SER A 138 1.58 -13.05 -7.67
C SER A 138 1.50 -11.54 -7.75
N VAL A 139 2.55 -10.93 -8.34
CA VAL A 139 2.60 -9.50 -8.64
C VAL A 139 2.85 -9.29 -10.13
N ASP A 140 1.88 -8.67 -10.79
CA ASP A 140 1.95 -8.29 -12.20
C ASP A 140 2.19 -6.80 -12.33
N ILE A 141 3.18 -6.42 -13.15
CA ILE A 141 3.66 -5.04 -13.23
C ILE A 141 3.37 -4.48 -14.62
N THR A 142 2.61 -3.40 -14.63
CA THR A 142 2.20 -2.65 -15.81
C THR A 142 2.92 -1.29 -15.86
N VAL A 143 2.72 -0.55 -16.95
CA VAL A 143 3.12 0.86 -17.02
C VAL A 143 2.10 1.68 -16.21
N GLU A 144 2.58 2.51 -15.27
CA GLU A 144 1.74 3.42 -14.49
C GLU A 144 0.99 4.39 -15.41
N GLY A 145 -0.33 4.50 -15.24
CA GLY A 145 -1.24 5.18 -16.17
C GLY A 145 -1.80 4.29 -17.30
N GLY A 146 -1.27 3.08 -17.50
CA GLY A 146 -1.74 2.06 -18.45
C GLY A 146 -2.82 1.11 -17.89
N LEU A 147 -3.20 1.26 -16.62
CA LEU A 147 -4.25 0.49 -15.95
C LEU A 147 -5.69 0.61 -16.54
N PRO A 148 -6.07 1.56 -17.43
CA PRO A 148 -7.42 1.55 -18.00
C PRO A 148 -7.77 0.32 -18.85
N PHE A 149 -6.78 -0.46 -19.29
CA PHE A 149 -7.00 -1.52 -20.29
C PHE A 149 -7.12 -2.95 -19.74
N GLY A 150 -6.82 -3.18 -18.45
CA GLY A 150 -6.86 -4.51 -17.83
C GLY A 150 -8.09 -4.76 -16.93
N ALA A 151 -8.88 -3.72 -16.65
CA ALA A 151 -10.03 -3.80 -15.74
C ALA A 151 -11.34 -4.19 -16.44
N ASN A 152 -11.29 -4.62 -17.72
CA ASN A 152 -12.44 -5.22 -18.39
C ASN A 152 -12.29 -6.75 -18.32
N PRO A 153 -12.89 -7.44 -17.34
CA PRO A 153 -13.02 -8.88 -17.42
C PRO A 153 -13.95 -9.14 -18.60
N ARG A 154 -13.39 -9.50 -19.76
CA ARG A 154 -14.21 -10.11 -20.80
C ARG A 154 -14.77 -11.40 -20.19
N MET A 155 -16.08 -11.37 -19.95
CA MET A 155 -16.93 -12.53 -19.78
C MET A 155 -17.18 -13.10 -21.17
N ASP A 156 -16.38 -14.09 -21.55
CA ASP A 156 -16.70 -15.12 -22.54
C ASP A 156 -15.63 -16.24 -22.52
#